data_AF-A0A521Z129-F1
#
_entry.id   AF-A0A521Z129-F1
#
_cell.length_a   1.000
_cell.length_b   1.000
_cell.length_c   1.000
_cell.angle_alpha   90.00
_cell.angle_beta   90.00
_cell.angle_gamma   90.00
#
_symmetry.space_group_name_H-M   'P 1'
#
loop_
_entity.id
_entity.type
_entity.pdbx_description
1 polymer ?
#
loop_
_entity_poly.entity_id
_entity_poly.type
_entity_poly.pdbx_seq_one_letter_code
_entity_poly.pdbx_strand_id
1 'polypeptide(L)'
;MDRETLEGRIQLELAQLQARFPQVSACRSTLDEWQEDGNSRYALRLDIRWPQHQTLVSGDAKDNPLGALRAALEAAERQLQQEPGVKRGKP
;
A
#
# COMPACT_ATOMS: atom_id res chain seq x y z
N MET A 1 -3.43 18.05 -7.37
CA MET A 1 -2.32 17.11 -7.61
C MET A 1 -2.74 16.25 -8.77
N ASP A 2 -1.92 16.17 -9.80
CA ASP A 2 -2.23 15.45 -11.02
C ASP A 2 -2.13 13.94 -10.80
N ARG A 3 -2.98 13.17 -11.49
CA ARG A 3 -3.06 11.72 -11.35
C ARG A 3 -1.71 11.04 -11.64
N GLU A 4 -0.97 11.55 -12.63
CA GLU A 4 0.37 11.07 -12.98
C GLU A 4 1.37 11.25 -11.83
N THR A 5 1.30 12.38 -11.11
CA THR A 5 2.16 12.62 -9.94
C THR A 5 1.79 11.68 -8.79
N LEU A 6 0.49 11.40 -8.61
CA LEU A 6 0.02 10.46 -7.60
C LEU A 6 0.46 9.03 -7.90
N GLU A 7 0.31 8.57 -9.15
CA GLU A 7 0.75 7.23 -9.57
C GLU A 7 2.27 7.07 -9.42
N GLY A 8 3.06 8.07 -9.84
CA GLY A 8 4.50 8.08 -9.64
C GLY A 8 4.87 8.01 -8.15
N ARG A 9 4.13 8.71 -7.29
CA ARG A 9 4.36 8.65 -5.84
C ARG A 9 4.01 7.28 -5.26
N ILE A 10 2.89 6.70 -5.67
CA ILE A 10 2.49 5.35 -5.23
C ILE A 10 3.60 4.35 -5.61
N GLN A 11 4.03 4.34 -6.87
CA GLN A 11 5.09 3.44 -7.34
C GLN A 11 6.40 3.60 -6.56
N LEU A 12 6.81 4.85 -6.26
CA LEU A 12 8.00 5.13 -5.46
C LEU A 12 7.89 4.55 -4.04
N GLU A 13 6.75 4.72 -3.38
CA GLU A 13 6.54 4.19 -2.02
C GLU A 13 6.46 2.65 -2.03
N LEU A 14 5.84 2.05 -3.06
CA LEU A 14 5.82 0.59 -3.22
C LEU A 14 7.22 0.01 -3.48
N ALA A 15 8.06 0.70 -4.24
CA ALA A 15 9.45 0.31 -4.44
C ALA A 15 10.25 0.37 -3.13
N GLN A 16 10.03 1.41 -2.32
CA GLN A 16 10.62 1.50 -0.98
C GLN A 16 10.13 0.38 -0.05
N LEU A 17 8.85 0.02 -0.11
CA LEU A 17 8.31 -1.11 0.64
C LEU A 17 9.00 -2.42 0.24
N GLN A 18 9.14 -2.68 -1.06
CA GLN A 18 9.85 -3.86 -1.57
C GLN A 18 11.33 -3.88 -1.15
N ALA A 19 12.01 -2.73 -1.18
CA ALA A 19 13.39 -2.63 -0.70
C ALA A 19 13.52 -2.95 0.79
N ARG A 20 12.53 -2.57 1.61
CA ARG A 20 12.48 -2.88 3.05
C ARG A 20 12.09 -4.33 3.33
N PHE A 21 11.37 -4.98 2.43
CA PHE A 21 10.91 -6.37 2.53
C PHE A 21 11.31 -7.15 1.28
N PRO A 22 12.60 -7.56 1.15
CA PRO A 22 13.16 -8.13 -0.10
C PRO A 22 12.51 -9.44 -0.57
N GLN A 23 11.73 -10.07 0.28
CA GLN A 23 10.93 -11.25 -0.04
C GLN A 23 9.63 -10.95 -0.79
N VAL A 24 9.13 -9.70 -0.72
CA VAL A 24 8.00 -9.26 -1.51
C VAL A 24 8.43 -9.26 -2.97
N SER A 25 7.87 -10.18 -3.75
CA SER A 25 8.19 -10.37 -5.17
C SER A 25 7.33 -9.49 -6.07
N ALA A 26 6.13 -9.12 -5.61
CA ALA A 26 5.27 -8.18 -6.32
C ALA A 26 4.40 -7.42 -5.32
N CYS A 27 4.20 -6.13 -5.60
CA CYS A 27 3.25 -5.30 -4.88
C CYS A 27 2.44 -4.48 -5.88
N ARG A 28 1.12 -4.64 -5.89
CA ARG A 28 0.21 -3.92 -6.78
C ARG A 28 -0.73 -3.06 -5.97
N SER A 29 -0.86 -1.79 -6.35
CA SER A 29 -1.82 -0.86 -5.77
C SER A 29 -3.08 -0.74 -6.61
N THR A 30 -4.23 -0.58 -5.93
CA THR A 30 -5.50 -0.17 -6.53
C THR A 30 -6.08 0.96 -5.70
N LEU A 31 -6.25 2.14 -6.31
CA LEU A 31 -6.90 3.28 -5.67
C LEU A 31 -8.40 3.22 -5.98
N ASP A 32 -9.18 3.19 -4.92
CA ASP A 32 -10.63 3.27 -4.95
C ASP A 32 -11.04 4.68 -4.53
N GLU A 33 -11.89 5.31 -5.33
CA GLU A 33 -12.48 6.62 -5.05
C GLU A 33 -13.99 6.46 -5.12
N TRP A 34 -14.69 6.87 -4.06
CA TRP A 34 -16.15 6.93 -4.05
C TRP A 34 -16.62 8.18 -3.31
N GLN A 35 -17.89 8.53 -3.51
CA GLN A 35 -18.52 9.62 -2.76
C GLN A 35 -19.32 9.05 -1.58
N GLU A 36 -19.12 9.65 -0.41
CA GLU A 36 -19.79 9.30 0.85
C GLU A 36 -20.21 10.60 1.54
N ASP A 37 -21.51 10.77 1.79
CA ASP A 37 -22.08 11.97 2.43
C ASP A 37 -21.62 13.30 1.80
N GLY A 38 -21.45 13.33 0.47
CA GLY A 38 -20.99 14.51 -0.27
C GLY A 38 -19.48 14.78 -0.19
N ASN A 39 -18.71 13.89 0.43
CA ASN A 39 -17.26 13.95 0.50
C ASN A 39 -16.63 12.87 -0.38
N SER A 40 -15.54 13.20 -1.07
CA SER A 40 -14.73 12.21 -1.78
C SER A 40 -13.91 11.41 -0.78
N ARG A 41 -14.10 10.10 -0.76
CA ARG A 41 -13.34 9.15 0.04
C ARG A 41 -12.43 8.35 -0.86
N TYR A 42 -11.21 8.13 -0.38
CA TYR A 42 -10.15 7.43 -1.06
C TYR A 42 -9.70 6.26 -0.18
N ALA A 43 -9.64 5.06 -0.73
CA ALA A 43 -8.94 3.94 -0.10
C ALA A 43 -7.95 3.33 -1.07
N LEU A 44 -6.76 3.01 -0.57
CA LEU A 44 -5.76 2.29 -1.34
C LEU A 44 -5.71 0.83 -0.88
N ARG A 45 -5.84 -0.08 -1.84
CA ARG A 45 -5.66 -1.51 -1.64
C ARG A 45 -4.31 -1.94 -2.21
N LEU A 46 -3.56 -2.69 -1.43
CA LEU A 46 -2.26 -3.24 -1.76
C LEU A 46 -2.36 -4.76 -1.82
N ASP A 47 -2.12 -5.32 -3.00
CA ASP A 47 -1.93 -6.75 -3.22
C ASP A 47 -0.44 -7.05 -3.13
N ILE A 48 -0.04 -7.77 -2.08
CA ILE A 48 1.37 -8.04 -1.77
C ILE A 48 1.59 -9.54 -1.90
N ARG A 49 2.61 -9.92 -2.68
CA ARG A 49 2.93 -11.32 -2.99
C ARG A 49 4.37 -11.64 -2.64
N TRP A 50 4.59 -12.78 -2.00
CA TRP A 50 5.90 -13.37 -1.74
C TRP A 50 5.81 -14.90 -1.91
N PRO A 51 6.93 -15.64 -1.92
CA PRO A 51 6.91 -17.07 -2.24
C PRO A 51 5.90 -17.84 -1.38
N GLN A 52 4.89 -18.47 -2.03
CA GLN A 52 3.82 -19.25 -1.41
C GLN A 52 2.80 -18.47 -0.57
N HIS A 53 2.80 -17.13 -0.63
CA HIS A 53 1.89 -16.29 0.14
C HIS A 53 1.42 -15.08 -0.66
N GLN A 54 0.16 -14.70 -0.41
CA GLN A 54 -0.44 -13.49 -0.91
C GLN A 54 -1.30 -12.90 0.19
N THR A 55 -1.21 -11.59 0.38
CA THR A 55 -2.11 -10.87 1.26
C THR A 55 -2.63 -9.64 0.55
N LEU A 56 -3.88 -9.30 0.85
CA LEU A 56 -4.52 -8.10 0.37
C LEU A 56 -4.74 -7.18 1.57
N VAL A 57 -4.10 -6.03 1.54
CA VAL A 57 -4.16 -5.04 2.61
C VAL A 57 -4.92 -3.83 2.11
N SER A 58 -5.90 -3.40 2.88
CA SER A 58 -6.66 -2.19 2.57
C SER A 58 -6.36 -1.15 3.63
N GLY A 59 -5.90 0.03 3.21
CA GLY A 59 -5.77 1.17 4.10
C GLY A 59 -7.13 1.72 4.50
N ASP A 60 -7.16 2.40 5.65
CA ASP A 60 -8.33 3.15 6.10
C ASP A 60 -8.72 4.23 5.07
N ALA A 61 -10.01 4.43 4.86
CA ALA A 61 -10.51 5.42 3.91
C ALA A 61 -10.18 6.84 4.40
N LYS A 62 -9.60 7.66 3.54
CA LYS A 62 -9.21 9.05 3.82
C LYS A 62 -9.83 10.02 2.83
N ASP A 63 -9.93 11.27 3.24
CA ASP A 63 -10.50 12.36 2.42
C ASP A 63 -9.49 12.89 1.37
N ASN A 64 -8.31 12.28 1.29
CA ASN A 64 -7.31 12.61 0.29
C ASN A 64 -6.50 11.35 -0.12
N PRO A 65 -6.06 11.28 -1.39
CA PRO A 65 -5.38 10.09 -1.92
C PRO A 65 -4.02 9.82 -1.28
N LEU A 66 -3.28 10.86 -0.86
CA LEU A 66 -2.00 10.69 -0.17
C LEU A 66 -2.17 10.07 1.22
N GLY A 67 -3.22 10.47 1.93
CA GLY A 67 -3.61 9.90 3.21
C GLY A 67 -3.99 8.44 3.06
N ALA A 68 -4.76 8.10 2.02
CA ALA A 68 -5.12 6.72 1.70
C ALA A 68 -3.89 5.86 1.38
N LEU A 69 -2.93 6.39 0.61
CA LEU A 69 -1.64 5.74 0.35
C LEU A 69 -0.88 5.47 1.64
N ARG A 70 -0.71 6.49 2.48
CA ARG A 70 0.00 6.35 3.76
C ARG A 70 -0.68 5.31 4.66
N ALA A 71 -2.00 5.37 4.78
CA ALA A 71 -2.76 4.42 5.59
C ALA A 71 -2.59 2.97 5.09
N ALA A 72 -2.57 2.76 3.77
CA ALA A 72 -2.38 1.44 3.19
C ALA A 72 -0.94 0.92 3.36
N LEU A 73 0.07 1.79 3.24
CA LEU A 73 1.46 1.43 3.50
C LEU A 73 1.67 1.05 4.97
N GLU A 74 1.13 1.83 5.91
CA GLU A 74 1.21 1.52 7.34
C GLU A 74 0.53 0.19 7.66
N ALA A 75 -0.64 -0.08 7.06
CA ALA A 75 -1.32 -1.36 7.19
C ALA A 75 -0.49 -2.51 6.59
N ALA A 76 0.13 -2.29 5.43
CA ALA A 76 0.96 -3.28 4.76
C ALA A 76 2.21 -3.63 5.56
N GLU A 77 2.88 -2.62 6.14
CA GLU A 77 4.02 -2.84 7.01
C GLU A 77 3.64 -3.64 8.26
N ARG A 78 2.49 -3.33 8.88
CA ARG A 78 2.01 -4.09 10.04
C ARG A 78 1.69 -5.53 9.67
N GLN A 79 1.00 -5.75 8.54
CA GLN A 79 0.67 -7.10 8.07
C GLN A 79 1.95 -7.89 7.81
N LEU A 80 2.90 -7.31 7.08
CA LEU A 80 4.18 -7.94 6.78
C LEU A 80 4.98 -8.22 8.07
N GLN A 81 4.95 -7.35 9.07
CA GLN A 81 5.64 -7.60 10.35
C GLN A 81 5.03 -8.72 11.19
N GLN A 82 3.75 -9.04 11.00
CA GLN A 82 3.07 -10.11 11.72
C GLN A 82 3.22 -11.48 11.06
N GLU A 83 3.64 -11.53 9.79
CA GLU A 83 3.81 -12.78 9.07
C GLU A 83 5.13 -13.49 9.48
N PRO A 84 5.08 -14.73 10.00
CA PRO A 84 6.24 -15.43 10.58
C PRO A 84 7.36 -15.79 9.58
N GLY A 85 7.20 -15.45 8.30
CA GLY A 85 8.21 -15.59 7.25
C GLY A 85 8.84 -14.28 6.81
N VAL A 86 8.40 -13.13 7.33
CA VAL A 86 8.81 -11.81 6.84
C VAL A 86 9.87 -11.14 7.68
N LYS A 87 11.09 -11.07 7.14
CA LYS A 87 12.24 -10.42 7.78
C LYS A 87 12.44 -9.05 7.15
N ARG A 88 12.44 -8.01 8.00
CA ARG A 88 12.82 -6.66 7.56
C ARG A 88 14.26 -6.69 7.07
N GLY A 89 14.49 -6.25 5.84
CA GLY A 89 15.83 -6.01 5.32
C GLY A 89 16.58 -5.07 6.28
N LYS A 90 17.78 -5.46 6.71
CA LYS A 90 18.62 -4.60 7.53
C LYS A 90 19.12 -3.45 6.63
N PRO A 91 19.04 -2.18 7.08
CA PRO A 91 19.51 -1.04 6.30
C PRO A 91 21.01 -1.13 5.98
#